data_AF-A0A174DME5-F1
#
_entry.id   AF-A0A174DME5-F1
#
_cell.length_a   1.000
_cell.length_b   1.000
_cell.length_c   1.000
_cell.angle_alpha   90.00
_cell.angle_beta   90.00
_cell.angle_gamma   90.00
#
_symmetry.space_group_name_H-M   'P 1'
#
loop_
_entity.id
_entity.type
_entity.pdbx_description
1 polymer ?
#
loop_
_entity_poly.entity_id
_entity_poly.type
_entity_poly.pdbx_seq_one_letter_code
_entity_poly.pdbx_strand_id
1 'polypeptide(L)'
;MAEDFFGNLSKTLKKTVNTVGKKTDEFVEIQKIRTRQHALEDQIEKNYQDIGQIIYNRYLNGEAFDENLAGICKDITDLEKEIADCKEDVANKRGRIVCPACGASVPKDAAFCMRCGAAMPEKEEEPEDAEFVHVEPEEEGQEEVSEEEKTAEEVLDEEPEEKAEETETAAPEEAPEKEAEAPEEE
;
A
#
# COMPACT_ATOMS: atom_id res chain seq x y z
N MET A 1 -56.75 46.84 23.61
CA MET A 1 -56.12 46.42 22.33
C MET A 1 -54.82 45.62 22.51
N ALA A 2 -54.20 45.56 23.71
CA ALA A 2 -52.96 44.79 23.92
C ALA A 2 -53.18 43.27 24.13
N GLU A 3 -54.38 42.84 24.50
CA GLU A 3 -54.68 41.43 24.82
C GLU A 3 -54.72 40.52 23.58
N ASP A 4 -55.10 41.04 22.41
CA ASP A 4 -55.10 40.29 21.15
C ASP A 4 -53.70 40.08 20.56
N PHE A 5 -52.74 40.94 20.91
CA PHE A 5 -51.38 40.85 20.39
C PHE A 5 -50.58 39.74 21.10
N PHE A 6 -50.65 39.69 22.44
CA PHE A 6 -50.02 38.61 23.22
C PHE A 6 -50.72 37.25 23.02
N GLY A 7 -52.04 37.25 22.82
CA GLY A 7 -52.82 36.04 22.52
C GLY A 7 -52.45 35.40 21.17
N ASN A 8 -52.21 36.22 20.14
CA ASN A 8 -51.78 35.71 18.83
C ASN A 8 -50.28 35.36 18.80
N LEU A 9 -49.44 36.09 19.54
CA LEU A 9 -48.03 35.76 19.68
C LEU A 9 -47.84 34.45 20.46
N SER A 10 -48.59 34.19 21.53
CA SER A 10 -48.48 32.93 22.30
C SER A 10 -49.04 31.72 21.53
N LYS A 11 -50.13 31.89 20.76
CA LYS A 11 -50.64 30.84 19.86
C LYS A 11 -49.64 30.50 18.75
N THR A 12 -48.93 31.50 18.24
CA THR A 12 -47.87 31.31 17.23
C THR A 12 -46.64 30.64 17.85
N LEU A 13 -46.19 31.10 19.02
CA LEU A 13 -45.08 30.51 19.78
C LEU A 13 -45.34 29.03 20.12
N LYS A 14 -46.57 28.69 20.51
CA LYS A 14 -46.98 27.32 20.86
C LYS A 14 -47.04 26.38 19.65
N LYS A 15 -47.37 26.91 18.46
CA LYS A 15 -47.31 26.16 17.19
C LYS A 15 -45.86 25.96 16.71
N THR A 16 -44.99 26.96 16.92
CA THR A 16 -43.56 26.88 16.56
C THR A 16 -42.80 25.91 17.48
N VAL A 17 -43.05 25.94 18.80
CA VAL A 17 -42.43 25.01 19.77
C VAL A 17 -42.75 23.54 19.48
N ASN A 18 -43.98 23.22 19.11
CA ASN A 18 -44.38 21.84 18.82
C ASN A 18 -43.77 21.27 17.53
N THR A 19 -43.29 22.13 16.62
CA THR A 19 -42.73 21.72 15.32
C THR A 19 -41.20 21.67 15.35
N VAL A 20 -40.56 22.48 16.20
CA VAL A 20 -39.10 22.46 16.39
C VAL A 20 -38.67 21.29 17.27
N GLY A 21 -39.38 20.98 18.37
CA GLY A 21 -39.01 19.89 19.28
C GLY A 21 -39.04 18.49 18.64
N LYS A 22 -40.06 18.20 17.82
CA LYS A 22 -40.20 16.88 17.16
C LYS A 22 -39.13 16.62 16.10
N LYS A 23 -38.67 17.66 15.40
CA LYS A 23 -37.60 17.54 14.39
C LYS A 23 -36.24 17.27 15.06
N THR A 24 -36.01 17.77 16.27
CA THR A 24 -34.79 17.48 17.03
C THR A 24 -34.75 16.03 17.50
N ASP A 25 -35.86 15.49 18.02
CA ASP A 25 -35.94 14.09 18.45
C ASP A 25 -35.76 13.12 17.26
N GLU A 26 -36.45 13.39 16.14
CA GLU A 26 -36.34 12.59 14.91
C GLU A 26 -34.91 12.63 14.34
N PHE A 27 -34.24 13.79 14.35
CA PHE A 27 -32.85 13.89 13.91
C PHE A 27 -31.88 13.09 14.78
N VAL A 28 -32.08 13.09 16.11
CA VAL A 28 -31.27 12.30 17.04
C VAL A 28 -31.50 10.81 16.82
N GLU A 29 -32.73 10.37 16.59
CA GLU A 29 -33.04 8.98 16.24
C GLU A 29 -32.38 8.57 14.92
N ILE A 30 -32.46 9.41 13.88
CA ILE A 30 -31.78 9.18 12.60
C ILE A 30 -30.27 9.05 12.81
N GLN A 31 -29.65 9.93 13.61
CA GLN A 31 -28.22 9.87 13.84
C GLN A 31 -27.80 8.61 14.60
N LYS A 32 -28.58 8.19 15.60
CA LYS A 32 -28.36 6.90 16.30
C LYS A 32 -28.43 5.72 15.34
N ILE A 33 -29.41 5.71 14.43
CA ILE A 33 -29.56 4.67 13.42
C ILE A 33 -28.35 4.66 12.48
N ARG A 34 -27.91 5.82 11.99
CA ARG A 34 -26.73 5.94 11.11
C ARG A 34 -25.45 5.46 11.79
N THR A 35 -25.19 5.88 13.02
CA THR A 35 -24.01 5.40 13.76
C THR A 35 -24.05 3.88 13.95
N ARG A 36 -25.23 3.32 14.23
CA ARG A 36 -25.39 1.86 14.32
C ARG A 36 -25.18 1.18 12.97
N GLN A 37 -25.68 1.76 11.88
CA GLN A 37 -25.47 1.27 10.53
C GLN A 37 -23.98 1.19 10.22
N HIS A 38 -23.24 2.29 10.40
CA HIS A 38 -21.80 2.31 10.17
C HIS A 38 -21.05 1.31 11.05
N ALA A 39 -21.40 1.20 12.34
CA ALA A 39 -20.79 0.20 13.21
C ALA A 39 -21.02 -1.25 12.75
N LEU A 40 -22.18 -1.55 12.13
CA LEU A 40 -22.47 -2.87 11.56
C LEU A 40 -21.73 -3.08 10.23
N GLU A 41 -21.63 -2.04 9.39
CA GLU A 41 -20.85 -2.07 8.15
C GLU A 41 -19.36 -2.32 8.45
N ASP A 42 -18.78 -1.62 9.42
CA ASP A 42 -17.40 -1.83 9.89
C ASP A 42 -17.17 -3.25 10.42
N GLN A 43 -18.17 -3.83 11.10
CA GLN A 43 -18.09 -5.21 11.58
C GLN A 43 -18.13 -6.22 10.42
N ILE A 44 -18.94 -5.95 9.40
CA ILE A 44 -19.00 -6.78 8.19
C ILE A 44 -17.64 -6.72 7.46
N GLU A 45 -17.05 -5.54 7.31
CA GLU A 45 -15.73 -5.39 6.68
C GLU A 45 -14.64 -6.15 7.45
N LYS A 46 -14.61 -6.03 8.78
CA LYS A 46 -13.69 -6.81 9.63
C LYS A 46 -13.89 -8.31 9.46
N ASN A 47 -15.13 -8.78 9.40
CA ASN A 47 -15.40 -10.19 9.16
C ASN A 47 -14.88 -10.65 7.79
N TYR A 48 -14.99 -9.83 6.74
CA TYR A 48 -14.39 -10.17 5.43
C TYR A 48 -12.86 -10.23 5.51
N GLN A 49 -12.22 -9.30 6.21
CA GLN A 49 -10.77 -9.32 6.44
C GLN A 49 -10.36 -10.58 7.23
N ASP A 50 -11.07 -10.91 8.30
CA ASP A 50 -10.81 -12.10 9.12
C ASP A 50 -10.97 -13.40 8.31
N ILE A 51 -12.01 -13.49 7.48
CA ILE A 51 -12.22 -14.61 6.56
C ILE A 51 -11.04 -14.73 5.60
N GLY A 52 -10.63 -13.63 4.96
CA GLY A 52 -9.48 -13.59 4.06
C GLY A 52 -8.20 -14.06 4.75
N GLN A 53 -7.94 -13.57 5.97
CA GLN A 53 -6.78 -13.97 6.76
C GLN A 53 -6.79 -15.46 7.11
N ILE A 54 -7.96 -16.00 7.51
CA ILE A 54 -8.10 -17.43 7.82
C ILE A 54 -7.82 -18.27 6.58
N ILE A 55 -8.37 -17.89 5.43
CA ILE A 55 -8.15 -18.60 4.15
C ILE A 55 -6.67 -18.55 3.77
N TYR A 56 -6.05 -17.37 3.80
CA TYR A 56 -4.64 -17.20 3.44
C TYR A 56 -3.71 -18.00 4.36
N ASN A 57 -3.95 -17.98 5.68
CA ASN A 57 -3.18 -18.78 6.63
C ASN A 57 -3.30 -20.29 6.34
N ARG A 58 -4.49 -20.77 5.96
CA ARG A 58 -4.69 -22.18 5.57
C ARG A 58 -3.97 -22.51 4.25
N TYR A 59 -3.96 -21.58 3.31
CA TYR A 59 -3.19 -21.71 2.07
C TYR A 59 -1.68 -21.85 2.36
N LEU A 60 -1.12 -21.00 3.23
CA LEU A 60 0.28 -21.11 3.66
C LEU A 60 0.59 -22.44 4.38
N ASN A 61 -0.40 -23.04 5.03
CA ASN A 61 -0.28 -24.37 5.65
C ASN A 61 -0.40 -25.53 4.65
N GLY A 62 -0.59 -25.24 3.35
CA GLY A 62 -0.65 -26.23 2.28
C GLY A 62 -2.01 -26.91 2.12
N GLU A 63 -3.10 -26.31 2.62
CA GLU A 63 -4.45 -26.81 2.33
C GLU A 63 -4.79 -26.66 0.84
N ALA A 64 -5.59 -27.58 0.31
CA ALA A 64 -6.01 -27.55 -1.09
C ALA A 64 -7.16 -26.56 -1.29
N PHE A 65 -7.01 -25.67 -2.27
CA PHE A 65 -8.01 -24.68 -2.68
C PHE A 65 -8.35 -24.83 -4.17
N ASP A 66 -9.49 -24.28 -4.58
CA ASP A 66 -9.77 -24.09 -6.00
C ASP A 66 -8.85 -23.03 -6.62
N GLU A 67 -8.79 -23.02 -7.94
CA GLU A 67 -7.85 -22.19 -8.70
C GLU A 67 -8.02 -20.69 -8.44
N ASN A 68 -9.24 -20.20 -8.21
CA ASN A 68 -9.47 -18.77 -7.95
C ASN A 68 -8.92 -18.35 -6.59
N LEU A 69 -9.23 -19.14 -5.54
CA LEU A 69 -8.72 -18.87 -4.20
C LEU A 69 -7.20 -19.04 -4.13
N ALA A 70 -6.66 -20.06 -4.79
CA ALA A 70 -5.22 -20.27 -4.86
C ALA A 70 -4.51 -19.13 -5.63
N GLY A 71 -5.12 -18.63 -6.71
CA GLY A 71 -4.63 -17.49 -7.47
C GLY A 71 -4.52 -16.22 -6.61
N ILE A 72 -5.61 -15.84 -5.94
CA ILE A 72 -5.63 -14.66 -5.05
C ILE A 72 -4.61 -14.82 -3.91
N CYS A 73 -4.49 -16.00 -3.31
CA CYS A 73 -3.50 -16.23 -2.24
C CYS A 73 -2.06 -16.13 -2.74
N LYS A 74 -1.81 -16.59 -3.98
CA LYS A 74 -0.49 -16.43 -4.61
C LYS A 74 -0.18 -14.95 -4.85
N ASP A 75 -1.12 -14.18 -5.38
CA ASP A 75 -0.94 -12.74 -5.61
C ASP A 75 -0.63 -12.01 -4.29
N ILE A 76 -1.30 -12.37 -3.19
CA ILE A 76 -0.99 -11.84 -1.85
C ILE A 76 0.46 -12.19 -1.45
N THR A 77 0.89 -13.43 -1.68
CA THR A 77 2.26 -13.88 -1.36
C THR A 77 3.30 -13.10 -2.17
N ASP A 78 3.05 -12.89 -3.45
CA ASP A 78 3.94 -12.15 -4.34
C ASP A 78 4.03 -10.67 -3.93
N LEU A 79 2.90 -10.04 -3.59
CA LEU A 79 2.87 -8.67 -3.04
C LEU A 79 3.58 -8.56 -1.70
N GLU A 80 3.44 -9.53 -0.79
CA GLU A 80 4.15 -9.55 0.49
C GLU A 80 5.67 -9.61 0.29
N LYS A 81 6.13 -10.36 -0.72
CA LYS A 81 7.54 -10.43 -1.10
C LYS A 81 8.04 -9.10 -1.67
N GLU A 82 7.31 -8.49 -2.60
CA GLU A 82 7.67 -7.17 -3.14
C GLU A 82 7.75 -6.10 -2.05
N ILE A 83 6.83 -6.14 -1.08
CA ILE A 83 6.86 -5.25 0.08
C ILE A 83 8.10 -5.50 0.96
N ALA A 84 8.52 -6.75 1.12
CA ALA A 84 9.73 -7.11 1.87
C ALA A 84 10.98 -6.56 1.17
N ASP A 85 11.11 -6.78 -0.13
CA ASP A 85 12.22 -6.26 -0.96
C ASP A 85 12.28 -4.72 -0.89
N CYS A 86 11.13 -4.05 -1.05
CA CYS A 86 11.03 -2.59 -0.91
C CYS A 86 11.48 -2.10 0.48
N LYS A 87 11.13 -2.83 1.55
CA LYS A 87 11.54 -2.49 2.92
C LYS A 87 13.05 -2.65 3.11
N GLU A 88 13.63 -3.70 2.54
CA GLU A 88 15.08 -3.93 2.57
C GLU A 88 15.82 -2.83 1.82
N ASP A 89 15.38 -2.46 0.63
CA ASP A 89 15.97 -1.37 -0.15
C ASP A 89 15.93 -0.03 0.59
N VAL A 90 14.79 0.30 1.22
CA VAL A 90 14.66 1.51 2.04
C VAL A 90 15.63 1.47 3.23
N ALA A 91 15.81 0.32 3.87
CA ALA A 91 16.77 0.18 4.97
C ALA A 91 18.22 0.31 4.46
N ASN A 92 18.56 -0.37 3.37
CA ASN A 92 19.90 -0.37 2.77
C ASN A 92 20.33 1.03 2.35
N LYS A 93 19.45 1.78 1.66
CA LYS A 93 19.69 3.19 1.29
C LYS A 93 19.90 4.11 2.50
N ARG A 94 19.43 3.72 3.69
CA ARG A 94 19.63 4.43 4.95
C ARG A 94 20.81 3.90 5.78
N GLY A 95 21.63 3.01 5.21
CA GLY A 95 22.75 2.41 5.94
C GLY A 95 22.32 1.46 7.06
N ARG A 96 21.12 0.88 6.97
CA ARG A 96 20.52 -0.03 7.95
C ARG A 96 20.16 -1.36 7.29
N ILE A 97 19.79 -2.34 8.11
CA ILE A 97 19.28 -3.65 7.70
C ILE A 97 17.92 -3.92 8.32
N VAL A 98 17.12 -4.79 7.71
CA VAL A 98 15.82 -5.20 8.25
C VAL A 98 16.02 -6.42 9.15
N CYS A 99 15.42 -6.41 10.34
CA CYS A 99 15.42 -7.55 11.24
C CYS A 99 14.59 -8.69 10.62
N PRO A 100 15.17 -9.88 10.40
CA PRO A 100 14.44 -10.99 9.77
C PRO A 100 13.31 -11.55 10.64
N ALA A 101 13.36 -11.30 11.96
CA ALA A 101 12.35 -11.81 12.89
C ALA A 101 11.14 -10.88 13.07
N CYS A 102 11.32 -9.55 12.96
CA CYS A 102 10.25 -8.60 13.27
C CYS A 102 10.09 -7.45 12.27
N GLY A 103 10.93 -7.38 11.23
CA GLY A 103 10.86 -6.34 10.19
C GLY A 103 11.33 -4.95 10.63
N ALA A 104 11.90 -4.79 11.83
CA ALA A 104 12.43 -3.50 12.27
C ALA A 104 13.69 -3.11 11.51
N SER A 105 13.87 -1.83 11.20
CA SER A 105 15.14 -1.31 10.65
C SER A 105 16.17 -1.13 11.77
N VAL A 106 17.30 -1.83 11.66
CA VAL A 106 18.35 -1.96 12.66
C VAL A 106 19.69 -1.47 12.07
N PRO A 107 20.60 -0.86 12.86
CA PRO A 107 21.95 -0.56 12.40
C PRO A 107 22.69 -1.79 11.85
N LYS A 108 23.53 -1.60 10.83
CA LYS A 108 24.26 -2.69 10.16
C LYS A 108 25.24 -3.43 11.08
N ASP A 109 25.73 -2.75 12.10
CA ASP A 109 26.71 -3.18 13.09
C ASP A 109 26.08 -3.78 14.37
N ALA A 110 24.75 -3.76 14.48
CA ALA A 110 24.09 -4.28 15.67
C ALA A 110 24.05 -5.81 15.65
N ALA A 111 24.62 -6.45 16.69
CA ALA A 111 24.55 -7.91 16.87
C ALA A 111 23.12 -8.43 17.19
N PHE A 112 22.25 -7.57 17.74
CA PHE A 112 20.88 -7.92 18.10
C PHE A 112 19.90 -6.80 17.73
N CYS A 113 18.67 -7.18 17.36
CA CYS A 113 17.60 -6.24 17.12
C CYS A 113 17.16 -5.57 18.42
N MET A 114 17.24 -4.24 18.48
CA MET A 114 16.82 -3.46 19.66
C MET A 114 15.31 -3.51 19.92
N ARG A 115 14.49 -4.01 18.97
CA ARG A 115 13.02 -4.10 19.10
C ARG A 115 12.55 -5.45 19.62
N CYS A 116 13.13 -6.55 19.15
CA CYS A 116 12.67 -7.91 19.49
C CYS A 116 13.75 -8.81 20.12
N GLY A 117 15.01 -8.37 20.17
CA GLY A 117 16.12 -9.13 20.75
C GLY A 117 16.65 -10.27 19.87
N ALA A 118 16.10 -10.50 18.67
CA ALA A 118 16.65 -11.49 17.74
C ALA A 118 18.08 -11.13 17.32
N ALA A 119 18.95 -12.13 17.19
CA ALA A 119 20.29 -11.94 16.64
C ALA A 119 20.20 -11.45 15.19
N MET A 120 21.05 -10.49 14.84
CA MET A 120 21.17 -10.02 13.46
C MET A 120 22.20 -10.86 12.71
N PRO A 121 22.02 -11.06 11.40
CA PRO A 121 23.03 -11.69 10.58
C PRO A 121 24.33 -10.88 10.63
N GLU A 122 25.42 -11.49 11.08
CA GLU A 122 26.75 -10.91 11.02
C GLU A 122 27.15 -10.79 9.55
N LYS A 123 27.55 -9.58 9.13
CA LYS A 123 28.12 -9.38 7.81
C LYS A 123 29.63 -9.62 7.92
N GLU A 124 30.14 -10.64 7.23
CA GLU A 124 31.59 -10.79 7.03
C GLU A 124 32.09 -9.53 6.30
N GLU A 125 32.96 -8.77 6.96
CA GLU A 125 33.65 -7.64 6.33
C GLU A 125 34.70 -8.24 5.38
N GLU A 126 34.47 -8.16 4.06
CA GLU A 126 35.56 -8.31 3.12
C GLU A 126 36.55 -7.17 3.35
N PRO A 127 37.85 -7.44 3.60
CA PRO A 127 38.84 -6.40 3.76
C PRO A 127 39.11 -5.73 2.41
N GLU A 128 38.44 -4.62 2.17
CA GLU A 128 38.89 -3.58 1.24
C GLU A 128 40.11 -2.91 1.86
N ASP A 129 41.31 -3.40 1.57
CA ASP A 129 42.57 -2.62 1.54
C ASP A 129 43.76 -3.55 1.23
N ALA A 130 43.91 -3.91 -0.04
CA ALA A 130 45.20 -4.25 -0.61
C ALA A 130 45.63 -3.09 -1.51
N GLU A 131 46.30 -2.10 -0.92
CA GLU A 131 47.11 -1.12 -1.64
C GLU A 131 48.10 -1.85 -2.56
N PHE A 132 47.80 -1.95 -3.86
CA PHE A 132 48.79 -2.33 -4.86
C PHE A 132 49.66 -1.11 -5.17
N VAL A 133 50.86 -1.12 -4.59
CA VAL A 133 51.96 -0.20 -4.93
C VAL A 133 52.29 -0.36 -6.41
N HIS A 134 52.19 0.74 -7.15
CA HIS A 134 52.70 0.89 -8.51
C HIS A 134 54.17 0.44 -8.60
N VAL A 135 54.45 -0.53 -9.45
CA VAL A 135 55.79 -0.73 -10.04
C VAL A 135 55.60 -0.94 -11.54
N GLU A 136 55.88 0.10 -12.32
CA GLU A 136 56.17 -0.05 -13.75
C GLU A 136 57.54 -0.74 -13.91
N PRO A 137 57.67 -1.61 -14.91
CA PRO A 137 58.72 -1.35 -15.88
C PRO A 137 58.30 -1.60 -17.34
N GLU A 138 59.08 -0.92 -18.19
CA GLU A 138 58.94 -0.67 -19.62
C GLU A 138 59.12 -1.91 -20.53
N GLU A 139 58.31 -1.90 -21.61
CA GLU A 139 58.58 -2.17 -23.03
C GLU A 139 59.35 -3.39 -23.60
N GLU A 140 58.79 -3.81 -24.75
CA GLU A 140 59.37 -4.37 -25.99
C GLU A 140 59.58 -5.88 -26.20
N GLY A 141 58.97 -6.39 -27.29
CA GLY A 141 59.31 -7.66 -27.94
C GLY A 141 58.20 -8.23 -28.83
N GLN A 142 58.14 -7.81 -30.10
CA GLN A 142 57.21 -8.23 -31.17
C GLN A 142 57.48 -9.64 -31.75
N GLU A 143 56.51 -10.05 -32.60
CA GLU A 143 56.53 -11.00 -33.74
C GLU A 143 55.91 -12.40 -33.51
N GLU A 144 55.04 -12.98 -34.34
CA GLU A 144 54.17 -12.55 -35.45
C GLU A 144 53.21 -13.74 -35.77
N VAL A 145 51.94 -13.42 -36.07
CA VAL A 145 51.07 -13.87 -37.19
C VAL A 145 50.65 -15.35 -37.38
N SER A 146 49.32 -15.58 -37.40
CA SER A 146 48.51 -16.06 -38.56
C SER A 146 47.03 -16.14 -38.15
N GLU A 147 46.19 -15.17 -38.54
CA GLU A 147 45.20 -15.25 -39.64
C GLU A 147 44.29 -16.49 -39.57
N GLU A 148 42.98 -16.30 -39.31
CA GLU A 148 41.93 -16.30 -40.34
C GLU A 148 40.52 -16.04 -39.72
N GLU A 149 39.93 -14.94 -40.20
CA GLU A 149 38.51 -14.69 -40.55
C GLU A 149 37.36 -15.08 -39.59
N LYS A 150 36.61 -14.07 -39.08
CA LYS A 150 35.37 -13.47 -39.64
C LYS A 150 34.14 -14.26 -39.18
N THR A 151 33.21 -13.71 -38.40
CA THR A 151 32.24 -12.67 -38.80
C THR A 151 31.65 -11.97 -37.57
N ALA A 152 31.61 -10.64 -37.59
CA ALA A 152 30.67 -9.84 -36.82
C ALA A 152 29.60 -9.33 -37.79
N GLU A 153 28.32 -9.46 -37.45
CA GLU A 153 27.34 -8.36 -37.50
C GLU A 153 26.01 -8.83 -36.89
N GLU A 154 25.53 -8.07 -35.91
CA GLU A 154 24.11 -7.96 -35.54
C GLU A 154 23.27 -7.60 -36.77
N VAL A 155 21.99 -7.98 -36.83
CA VAL A 155 20.86 -7.05 -36.61
C VAL A 155 19.46 -7.72 -36.76
N LEU A 156 18.55 -7.25 -35.89
CA LEU A 156 17.12 -6.91 -36.10
C LEU A 156 16.01 -7.99 -36.03
N ASP A 157 15.07 -7.65 -35.15
CA ASP A 157 13.60 -7.73 -35.25
C ASP A 157 12.89 -9.08 -35.38
N GLU A 158 12.22 -9.49 -34.29
CA GLU A 158 10.91 -10.14 -34.38
C GLU A 158 9.98 -9.62 -33.27
N GLU A 159 8.96 -8.87 -33.68
CA GLU A 159 7.68 -8.72 -32.96
C GLU A 159 6.52 -8.77 -33.98
N PRO A 160 5.28 -9.01 -33.53
CA PRO A 160 4.42 -10.12 -34.00
C PRO A 160 3.31 -9.72 -34.99
N GLU A 161 2.69 -10.74 -35.62
CA GLU A 161 1.49 -10.60 -36.45
C GLU A 161 0.18 -10.45 -35.65
N GLU A 162 -0.69 -9.60 -36.19
CA GLU A 162 -2.06 -9.22 -35.82
C GLU A 162 -3.07 -10.36 -35.58
N LYS A 163 -4.05 -10.15 -34.68
CA LYS A 163 -5.41 -9.79 -35.10
C LYS A 163 -6.35 -9.30 -34.00
N ALA A 164 -7.12 -8.31 -34.41
CA ALA A 164 -8.14 -7.54 -33.72
C ALA A 164 -9.40 -8.32 -33.30
N GLU A 165 -10.07 -7.83 -32.25
CA GLU A 165 -11.52 -7.70 -32.24
C GLU A 165 -11.93 -6.44 -31.47
N GLU A 166 -12.69 -5.59 -32.15
CA GLU A 166 -13.27 -4.34 -31.66
C GLU A 166 -14.49 -4.64 -30.78
N THR A 167 -14.74 -3.86 -29.73
CA THR A 167 -16.12 -3.43 -29.43
C THR A 167 -16.13 -2.15 -28.58
N GLU A 168 -16.77 -1.16 -29.19
CA GLU A 168 -17.11 0.16 -28.70
C GLU A 168 -18.25 0.09 -27.66
N THR A 169 -18.14 0.84 -26.56
CA THR A 169 -19.27 1.63 -26.03
C THR A 169 -18.77 2.80 -25.20
N ALA A 170 -19.15 4.00 -25.62
CA ALA A 170 -18.96 5.25 -24.92
C ALA A 170 -20.08 5.48 -23.89
N ALA A 171 -19.76 6.11 -22.76
CA ALA A 171 -20.18 7.49 -22.45
C ALA A 171 -19.88 7.88 -20.98
N PRO A 172 -19.60 9.16 -20.69
CA PRO A 172 -19.09 9.66 -19.41
C PRO A 172 -20.21 10.24 -18.53
N GLU A 173 -20.02 10.29 -17.20
CA GLU A 173 -20.73 11.27 -16.37
C GLU A 173 -19.80 11.89 -15.30
N GLU A 174 -20.09 13.16 -15.08
CA GLU A 174 -19.26 14.22 -14.52
C GLU A 174 -19.11 14.16 -12.99
N ALA A 175 -18.03 14.80 -12.52
CA ALA A 175 -17.91 15.29 -11.15
C ALA A 175 -18.98 16.36 -10.83
N PRO A 176 -19.18 16.68 -9.54
CA PRO A 176 -18.56 17.94 -9.14
C PRO A 176 -17.91 17.92 -7.76
N GLU A 177 -16.85 18.71 -7.70
CA GLU A 177 -16.19 19.28 -6.53
C GLU A 177 -17.17 20.05 -5.65
N LYS A 178 -16.90 20.15 -4.33
CA LYS A 178 -16.63 21.45 -3.68
C LYS A 178 -16.34 21.36 -2.18
N GLU A 179 -15.18 21.93 -1.86
CA GLU A 179 -14.93 22.92 -0.80
C GLU A 179 -14.98 22.46 0.66
N ALA A 180 -13.77 22.20 1.17
CA ALA A 180 -13.41 22.33 2.57
C ALA A 180 -13.35 23.82 2.95
N GLU A 181 -14.16 24.22 3.94
CA GLU A 181 -13.90 25.36 4.80
C GLU A 181 -13.81 24.85 6.25
N ALA A 182 -12.67 25.08 6.89
CA ALA A 182 -12.56 25.25 8.34
C ALA A 182 -12.85 26.75 8.65
N PRO A 183 -13.27 27.17 9.87
CA PRO A 183 -12.38 27.11 11.04
C PRO A 183 -13.05 26.99 12.44
N GLU A 184 -12.20 26.61 13.41
CA GLU A 184 -12.01 27.16 14.77
C GLU A 184 -13.08 27.16 15.90
N GLU A 185 -12.57 26.80 17.10
CA GLU A 185 -12.88 27.24 18.48
C GLU A 185 -14.15 26.75 19.22
N GLU A 186 -13.94 25.88 20.22
CA GLU A 186 -14.07 26.18 21.67
C GLU A 186 -13.20 25.22 22.51
#